data_AF-A0A2T5HZP5-F1
#
_entry.id   AF-A0A2T5HZP5-F1
#
_cell.length_a   1.000
_cell.length_b   1.000
_cell.length_c   1.000
_cell.angle_alpha   90.00
_cell.angle_beta   90.00
_cell.angle_gamma   90.00
#
_symmetry.space_group_name_H-M   'P 1'
#
loop_
_entity.id
_entity.type
_entity.pdbx_description
1 polymer ?
#
loop_
_entity_poly.entity_id
_entity_poly.type
_entity_poly.pdbx_seq_one_letter_code
_entity_poly.pdbx_strand_id
1 'polypeptide(L)'
;MRAFLSLTVILYALLLSGCGYNTLQATDEQIKASWAEVLNQYKRRADLVPNLVNTVKGFAAQEKDVLLGVTTARSRVGSIQATPELLNNPEAFAKFQNAQGELSSSLARLLVVTENYPELKSDANFRDLQAQLEGTENRITVARNRYIKAVQEYNIVVRSFPSNLTAMMFGFQTKPSFTVENEQEITAAPRVDFAAPAPVEK
;
A
#
# COMPACT_ATOMS: atom_id res chain seq x y z
N MET A 1 40.28 39.98 -18.12
CA MET A 1 38.90 40.26 -17.66
C MET A 1 37.83 39.57 -18.50
N ARG A 2 37.72 39.83 -19.81
CA ARG A 2 36.68 39.23 -20.68
C ARG A 2 36.66 37.70 -20.67
N ALA A 3 37.81 37.05 -20.84
CA ALA A 3 37.92 35.57 -20.79
C ALA A 3 37.53 34.98 -19.43
N PHE A 4 37.84 35.67 -18.33
CA PHE A 4 37.49 35.24 -16.98
C PHE A 4 35.97 35.32 -16.76
N LEU A 5 35.33 36.41 -17.23
CA LEU A 5 33.88 36.58 -17.18
C LEU A 5 33.14 35.52 -18.01
N SER A 6 33.65 35.21 -19.21
CA SER A 6 33.12 34.14 -20.06
C SER A 6 33.23 32.77 -19.40
N LEU A 7 34.36 32.47 -18.73
CA LEU A 7 34.56 31.21 -18.00
C LEU A 7 33.57 31.08 -16.83
N THR A 8 33.32 32.17 -16.08
CA THR A 8 32.34 32.19 -15.00
C THR A 8 30.91 31.98 -15.49
N VAL A 9 30.52 32.61 -16.61
CA VAL A 9 29.19 32.42 -17.20
C VAL A 9 28.99 30.98 -17.70
N ILE A 10 30.01 30.40 -18.33
CA ILE A 10 29.97 28.99 -18.78
C ILE A 10 29.89 28.05 -17.57
N LEU A 11 30.64 28.32 -16.50
CA LEU A 11 30.58 27.56 -15.26
C LEU A 11 29.18 27.63 -14.63
N TYR A 12 28.57 28.82 -14.54
CA TYR A 12 27.20 28.98 -14.03
C TYR A 12 26.16 28.30 -14.94
N ALA A 13 26.31 28.38 -16.27
CA ALA A 13 25.43 27.70 -17.20
C ALA A 13 25.50 26.16 -17.06
N LEU A 14 26.71 25.61 -16.87
CA LEU A 14 26.91 24.18 -16.63
C LEU A 14 26.36 23.74 -15.25
N LEU A 15 26.49 24.59 -14.23
CA LEU A 15 25.90 24.34 -12.91
C LEU A 15 24.36 24.30 -12.96
N LEU A 16 23.72 25.19 -13.73
CA LEU A 16 22.27 25.24 -13.88
C LEU A 16 21.67 23.97 -14.50
N SER A 17 22.38 23.32 -15.44
CA SER A 17 21.94 22.06 -16.05
C SER A 17 22.11 20.82 -15.16
N GLY A 18 22.95 20.89 -14.11
CA GLY A 18 23.30 19.74 -13.26
C GLY A 18 22.56 19.66 -11.91
N CYS A 19 21.74 20.64 -11.56
CA CYS A 19 21.09 20.74 -10.25
C CYS A 19 19.97 19.72 -9.99
N GLY A 20 19.61 18.88 -10.98
CA GLY A 20 18.66 17.78 -10.78
C GLY A 20 17.19 18.17 -10.60
N TYR A 21 16.82 19.45 -10.73
CA TYR A 21 15.44 19.93 -10.56
C TYR A 21 14.44 19.20 -11.47
N ASN A 22 14.74 19.10 -12.77
CA ASN A 22 13.86 18.41 -13.72
C ASN A 22 13.75 16.91 -13.39
N THR A 23 14.84 16.30 -12.90
CA THR A 23 14.83 14.90 -12.47
C THR A 23 13.95 14.71 -11.24
N LEU A 24 14.01 15.63 -10.27
CA LEU A 24 13.14 15.64 -9.09
C LEU A 24 11.67 15.76 -9.49
N GLN A 25 11.33 16.65 -10.43
CA GLN A 25 9.97 16.81 -10.92
C GLN A 25 9.48 15.57 -11.68
N ALA A 26 10.30 15.02 -12.57
CA ALA A 26 9.96 13.80 -13.32
C ALA A 26 9.71 12.60 -12.40
N THR A 27 10.56 12.44 -11.38
CA THR A 27 10.43 11.33 -10.42
C THR A 27 9.26 11.54 -9.44
N ASP A 28 8.93 12.77 -9.06
CA ASP A 28 7.71 13.07 -8.25
C ASP A 28 6.42 12.77 -9.04
N GLU A 29 6.36 13.12 -10.33
CA GLU A 29 5.24 12.76 -11.21
C GLU A 29 5.12 11.24 -11.39
N GLN A 30 6.25 10.53 -11.48
CA GLN A 30 6.25 9.06 -11.53
C GLN A 30 5.67 8.43 -10.24
N ILE A 31 5.96 9.02 -9.08
CA ILE A 31 5.33 8.61 -7.80
C ILE A 31 3.83 8.84 -7.85
N LYS A 32 3.37 10.02 -8.28
CA LYS A 32 1.93 10.33 -8.37
C LYS A 32 1.20 9.36 -9.30
N ALA A 33 1.79 9.06 -10.46
CA ALA A 33 1.22 8.11 -11.42
C ALA A 33 1.12 6.69 -10.84
N SER A 34 2.20 6.18 -10.23
CA SER A 34 2.19 4.86 -9.60
C SER A 34 1.27 4.80 -8.37
N TRP A 35 1.13 5.88 -7.61
CA TRP A 35 0.19 5.99 -6.51
C TRP A 35 -1.27 5.94 -6.99
N ALA A 36 -1.60 6.63 -8.09
CA ALA A 36 -2.93 6.57 -8.68
C ALA A 36 -3.29 5.13 -9.09
N GLU A 37 -2.33 4.37 -9.64
CA GLU A 37 -2.53 2.96 -9.93
C GLU A 37 -2.85 2.14 -8.66
N VAL A 38 -2.11 2.36 -7.58
CA VAL A 38 -2.36 1.72 -6.28
C VAL A 38 -3.78 2.01 -5.77
N LEU A 39 -4.20 3.28 -5.81
CA LEU A 39 -5.54 3.68 -5.39
C LEU A 39 -6.63 3.03 -6.23
N ASN A 40 -6.43 2.91 -7.54
CA ASN A 40 -7.39 2.24 -8.42
C ASN A 40 -7.59 0.77 -8.04
N GLN A 41 -6.53 0.05 -7.70
CA GLN A 41 -6.66 -1.36 -7.29
C GLN A 41 -7.31 -1.50 -5.90
N TYR A 42 -6.94 -0.66 -4.94
CA TYR A 42 -7.59 -0.65 -3.62
C TYR A 42 -9.07 -0.26 -3.69
N LYS A 43 -9.42 0.71 -4.55
CA LYS A 43 -10.81 1.07 -4.82
C LYS A 43 -11.58 -0.12 -5.37
N ARG A 44 -11.05 -0.80 -6.40
CA ARG A 44 -11.68 -2.00 -6.97
C ARG A 44 -11.96 -3.05 -5.90
N ARG A 45 -10.99 -3.31 -5.02
CA ARG A 45 -11.17 -4.25 -3.90
C ARG A 45 -12.34 -3.84 -3.01
N ALA A 46 -12.36 -2.58 -2.56
CA ALA A 46 -13.42 -2.07 -1.70
C ALA A 46 -14.81 -2.06 -2.37
N ASP A 47 -14.86 -1.89 -3.70
CA ASP A 47 -16.09 -1.93 -4.49
C ASP A 47 -16.66 -3.35 -4.67
N LEU A 48 -15.81 -4.40 -4.58
CA LEU A 48 -16.25 -5.81 -4.63
C LEU A 48 -16.84 -6.31 -3.29
N VAL A 49 -16.41 -5.72 -2.17
CA VAL A 49 -16.78 -6.18 -0.81
C VAL A 49 -18.30 -6.23 -0.58
N PRO A 50 -19.13 -5.23 -0.97
CA PRO A 50 -20.58 -5.30 -0.74
C PRO A 50 -21.24 -6.50 -1.43
N ASN A 51 -20.82 -6.81 -2.65
CA ASN A 51 -21.34 -7.96 -3.39
C ASN A 51 -20.93 -9.26 -2.69
N LEU A 52 -19.67 -9.39 -2.27
CA LEU A 52 -19.21 -10.54 -1.49
C LEU A 52 -20.03 -10.71 -0.19
N VAL A 53 -20.19 -9.64 0.58
CA VAL A 53 -20.94 -9.65 1.84
C VAL A 53 -22.40 -10.05 1.61
N ASN A 54 -23.03 -9.57 0.53
CA ASN A 54 -24.42 -9.93 0.21
C ASN A 54 -24.54 -11.40 -0.21
N THR A 55 -23.60 -11.92 -1.02
CA THR A 55 -23.58 -13.34 -1.38
C THR A 55 -23.41 -14.22 -0.15
N VAL A 56 -22.43 -13.93 0.71
CA VAL A 56 -22.21 -14.72 1.94
C VAL A 56 -23.39 -14.63 2.90
N LYS A 57 -24.03 -13.46 3.04
CA LYS A 57 -25.25 -13.30 3.84
C LYS A 57 -26.39 -14.22 3.41
N GLY A 58 -26.50 -14.56 2.14
CA GLY A 58 -27.53 -15.47 1.63
C GLY A 58 -27.43 -16.89 2.21
N PHE A 59 -26.22 -17.34 2.55
CA PHE A 59 -25.96 -18.70 3.01
C PHE A 59 -25.54 -18.79 4.49
N ALA A 60 -24.86 -17.75 4.99
CA ALA A 60 -24.23 -17.73 6.30
C ALA A 60 -24.71 -16.51 7.12
N ALA A 61 -26.01 -16.24 7.13
CA ALA A 61 -26.59 -15.10 7.84
C ALA A 61 -26.31 -15.10 9.36
N GLN A 62 -26.05 -16.26 9.95
CA GLN A 62 -25.68 -16.37 11.37
C GLN A 62 -24.26 -15.84 11.67
N GLU A 63 -23.38 -15.69 10.68
CA GLU A 63 -21.99 -15.23 10.82
C GLU A 63 -21.90 -13.70 10.95
N LYS A 64 -22.72 -13.13 11.84
CA LYS A 64 -22.92 -11.69 11.98
C LYS A 64 -21.63 -10.96 12.32
N ASP A 65 -20.84 -11.49 13.25
CA ASP A 65 -19.61 -10.86 13.73
C ASP A 65 -18.57 -10.75 12.62
N VAL A 66 -18.48 -11.78 11.77
CA VAL A 66 -17.55 -11.85 10.65
C VAL A 66 -17.97 -10.86 9.55
N LEU A 67 -19.26 -10.87 9.19
CA LEU A 67 -19.82 -9.95 8.19
C LEU A 67 -19.74 -8.49 8.64
N LEU A 68 -19.97 -8.22 9.93
CA LEU A 68 -19.82 -6.91 10.53
C LEU A 68 -18.35 -6.46 10.54
N GLY A 69 -17.43 -7.38 10.84
CA GLY A 69 -15.99 -7.12 10.78
C GLY A 69 -15.55 -6.67 9.39
N VAL A 70 -15.96 -7.39 8.34
CA VAL A 70 -15.66 -7.03 6.93
C VAL A 70 -16.28 -5.68 6.55
N THR A 71 -17.53 -5.45 6.93
CA THR A 71 -18.23 -4.18 6.64
C THR A 71 -17.56 -3.00 7.35
N THR A 72 -17.16 -3.19 8.60
CA THR A 72 -16.45 -2.17 9.40
C THR A 72 -15.08 -1.87 8.81
N ALA A 73 -14.31 -2.89 8.45
CA ALA A 73 -13.00 -2.72 7.83
C ALA A 73 -13.11 -1.98 6.49
N ARG A 74 -14.11 -2.29 5.67
CA ARG A 74 -14.40 -1.55 4.44
C ARG A 74 -14.73 -0.08 4.72
N SER A 75 -15.55 0.18 5.74
CA SER A 75 -15.89 1.55 6.15
C SER A 75 -14.66 2.35 6.58
N ARG A 76 -13.75 1.74 7.33
CA ARG A 76 -12.46 2.34 7.72
C ARG A 76 -11.64 2.72 6.49
N VAL A 77 -11.51 1.83 5.51
CA VAL A 77 -10.82 2.14 4.24
C VAL A 77 -11.49 3.33 3.53
N GLY A 78 -12.82 3.36 3.46
CA GLY A 78 -13.56 4.46 2.84
C GLY A 78 -13.47 5.81 3.57
N SER A 79 -13.16 5.80 4.87
CA SER A 79 -13.00 7.02 5.66
C SER A 79 -11.65 7.74 5.46
N ILE A 80 -10.65 7.05 4.90
CA ILE A 80 -9.33 7.61 4.67
C ILE A 80 -9.33 8.37 3.35
N GLN A 81 -9.13 9.68 3.42
CA GLN A 81 -8.96 10.51 2.22
C GLN A 81 -7.58 10.25 1.62
N ALA A 82 -7.54 9.56 0.49
CA ALA A 82 -6.32 9.24 -0.24
C ALA A 82 -5.87 10.42 -1.12
N THR A 83 -5.66 11.58 -0.52
CA THR A 83 -5.25 12.79 -1.23
C THR A 83 -3.75 12.78 -1.56
N PRO A 84 -3.26 13.63 -2.48
CA PRO A 84 -1.83 13.76 -2.77
C PRO A 84 -0.98 14.10 -1.53
N GLU A 85 -1.54 14.78 -0.53
CA GLU A 85 -0.85 15.14 0.71
C GLU A 85 -0.47 13.91 1.55
N LEU A 86 -1.19 12.79 1.40
CA LEU A 86 -0.88 11.52 2.06
C LEU A 86 0.54 11.06 1.71
N LEU A 87 1.00 11.32 0.48
CA LEU A 87 2.35 10.99 0.01
C LEU A 87 3.46 11.83 0.68
N ASN A 88 3.11 12.89 1.39
CA ASN A 88 4.06 13.73 2.13
C ASN A 88 3.95 13.53 3.64
N ASN A 89 3.04 12.68 4.11
CA ASN A 89 2.77 12.46 5.52
C ASN A 89 2.91 10.97 5.88
N PRO A 90 4.05 10.56 6.48
CA PRO A 90 4.29 9.17 6.88
C PRO A 90 3.22 8.60 7.81
N GLU A 91 2.65 9.40 8.70
CA GLU A 91 1.61 8.95 9.64
C GLU A 91 0.29 8.67 8.90
N ALA A 92 -0.10 9.56 7.98
CA ALA A 92 -1.28 9.34 7.13
C ALA A 92 -1.08 8.13 6.21
N PHE A 93 0.12 7.95 5.65
CA PHE A 93 0.48 6.78 4.84
C PHE A 93 0.41 5.48 5.66
N ALA A 94 0.89 5.49 6.92
CA ALA A 94 0.78 4.35 7.82
C ALA A 94 -0.68 4.03 8.17
N LYS A 95 -1.51 5.04 8.46
CA LYS A 95 -2.96 4.85 8.70
C LYS A 95 -3.65 4.22 7.49
N PHE A 96 -3.31 4.67 6.28
CA PHE A 96 -3.81 4.07 5.04
C PHE A 96 -3.41 2.60 4.94
N GLN A 97 -2.13 2.27 5.10
CA GLN A 97 -1.66 0.88 5.07
C GLN A 97 -2.39 0.01 6.10
N ASN A 98 -2.49 0.46 7.35
CA ASN A 98 -3.15 -0.29 8.42
C ASN A 98 -4.63 -0.58 8.09
N ALA A 99 -5.39 0.39 7.59
CA ALA A 99 -6.77 0.16 7.19
C ALA A 99 -6.88 -0.83 6.03
N GLN A 100 -5.95 -0.79 5.06
CA GLN A 100 -5.92 -1.77 3.97
C GLN A 100 -5.58 -3.18 4.49
N GLY A 101 -4.66 -3.30 5.44
CA GLY A 101 -4.30 -4.57 6.09
C GLY A 101 -5.46 -5.15 6.91
N GLU A 102 -6.19 -4.31 7.66
CA GLU A 102 -7.39 -4.72 8.41
C GLU A 102 -8.49 -5.29 7.49
N LEU A 103 -8.66 -4.69 6.30
CA LEU A 103 -9.59 -5.22 5.29
C LEU A 103 -9.11 -6.57 4.76
N SER A 104 -7.82 -6.71 4.43
CA SER A 104 -7.23 -8.00 4.01
C SER A 104 -7.46 -9.09 5.05
N SER A 105 -7.17 -8.79 6.31
CA SER A 105 -7.32 -9.70 7.45
C SER A 105 -8.79 -10.11 7.66
N SER A 106 -9.72 -9.16 7.53
CA SER A 106 -11.15 -9.44 7.64
C SER A 106 -11.67 -10.31 6.49
N LEU A 107 -11.20 -10.08 5.26
CA LEU A 107 -11.52 -10.92 4.12
C LEU A 107 -10.96 -12.34 4.28
N ALA A 108 -9.75 -12.49 4.81
CA ALA A 108 -9.17 -13.80 5.10
C ALA A 108 -10.00 -14.59 6.14
N ARG A 109 -10.43 -13.93 7.22
CA ARG A 109 -11.34 -14.55 8.21
C ARG A 109 -12.68 -14.97 7.60
N LEU A 110 -13.25 -14.13 6.73
CA LEU A 110 -14.48 -14.46 6.01
C LEU A 110 -14.31 -15.74 5.18
N LEU A 111 -13.20 -15.88 4.45
CA LEU A 111 -12.91 -17.08 3.65
C LEU A 111 -12.81 -18.34 4.52
N VAL A 112 -12.14 -18.27 5.67
CA VAL A 112 -12.07 -19.42 6.60
C VAL A 112 -13.47 -19.86 7.05
N VAL A 113 -14.34 -18.91 7.35
CA VAL A 113 -15.72 -19.21 7.78
C VAL A 113 -16.53 -19.85 6.66
N THR A 114 -16.28 -19.47 5.40
CA THR A 114 -16.99 -20.05 4.24
C THR A 114 -16.71 -21.54 4.04
N GLU A 115 -15.63 -22.09 4.60
CA GLU A 115 -15.34 -23.53 4.55
C GLU A 115 -16.39 -24.39 5.27
N ASN A 116 -17.11 -23.81 6.24
CA ASN A 116 -18.21 -24.49 6.94
C ASN A 116 -19.52 -24.53 6.13
N TYR A 117 -19.54 -23.91 4.94
CA TYR A 117 -20.74 -23.75 4.12
C TYR A 117 -20.51 -24.30 2.70
N PRO A 118 -20.68 -25.63 2.47
CA PRO A 118 -20.40 -26.27 1.18
C PRO A 118 -21.23 -25.71 0.01
N GLU A 119 -22.47 -25.30 0.26
CA GLU A 119 -23.34 -24.70 -0.76
C GLU A 119 -22.79 -23.34 -1.22
N LEU A 120 -22.36 -22.48 -0.30
CA LEU A 120 -21.72 -21.19 -0.60
C LEU A 120 -20.41 -21.39 -1.36
N LYS A 121 -19.60 -22.37 -0.95
CA LYS A 121 -18.34 -22.71 -1.63
C LYS A 121 -18.56 -23.15 -3.08
N SER A 122 -19.72 -23.75 -3.35
CA SER A 122 -20.12 -24.21 -4.68
C SER A 122 -20.86 -23.15 -5.49
N ASP A 123 -21.29 -22.04 -4.87
CA ASP A 123 -21.98 -20.96 -5.54
C ASP A 123 -21.07 -20.29 -6.58
N ALA A 124 -21.58 -20.16 -7.81
CA ALA A 124 -20.84 -19.61 -8.93
C ALA A 124 -20.47 -18.13 -8.70
N ASN A 125 -21.40 -17.33 -8.16
CA ASN A 125 -21.15 -15.91 -7.93
C ASN A 125 -20.09 -15.70 -6.84
N PHE A 126 -20.11 -16.52 -5.79
CA PHE A 126 -19.09 -16.48 -4.73
C PHE A 126 -17.70 -16.80 -5.28
N ARG A 127 -17.57 -17.88 -6.08
CA ARG A 127 -16.30 -18.26 -6.71
C ARG A 127 -15.78 -17.19 -7.67
N ASP A 128 -16.65 -16.57 -8.45
CA ASP A 128 -16.27 -15.47 -9.34
C ASP A 128 -15.77 -14.24 -8.56
N LEU A 129 -16.45 -13.88 -7.46
CA LEU A 129 -16.03 -12.78 -6.58
C LEU A 129 -14.68 -13.08 -5.90
N GLN A 130 -14.47 -14.32 -5.45
CA GLN A 130 -13.20 -14.76 -4.90
C GLN A 130 -12.06 -14.61 -5.92
N ALA A 131 -12.26 -15.10 -7.15
CA ALA A 131 -11.28 -14.98 -8.22
C ALA A 131 -10.99 -13.50 -8.58
N GLN A 132 -12.01 -12.64 -8.58
CA GLN A 132 -11.82 -11.20 -8.80
C GLN A 132 -11.04 -10.52 -7.67
N LEU A 133 -11.29 -10.91 -6.41
CA LEU A 133 -10.57 -10.39 -5.25
C LEU A 133 -9.12 -10.85 -5.27
N GLU A 134 -8.86 -12.13 -5.49
CA GLU A 134 -7.50 -12.67 -5.65
C GLU A 134 -6.74 -11.95 -6.78
N GLY A 135 -7.38 -11.83 -7.95
CA GLY A 135 -6.82 -11.08 -9.07
C GLY A 135 -6.55 -9.60 -8.74
N THR A 136 -7.38 -9.00 -7.88
CA THR A 136 -7.16 -7.63 -7.39
C THR A 136 -5.98 -7.56 -6.41
N GLU A 137 -5.81 -8.53 -5.51
CA GLU A 137 -4.66 -8.55 -4.59
C GLU A 137 -3.32 -8.77 -5.29
N ASN A 138 -3.30 -9.62 -6.32
CA ASN A 138 -2.13 -9.77 -7.17
C ASN A 138 -1.78 -8.44 -7.87
N ARG A 139 -2.78 -7.69 -8.35
CA ARG A 139 -2.57 -6.37 -8.96
C ARG A 139 -2.15 -5.31 -7.94
N ILE A 140 -2.71 -5.32 -6.73
CA ILE A 140 -2.27 -4.46 -5.62
C ILE A 140 -0.79 -4.71 -5.34
N THR A 141 -0.37 -5.97 -5.24
CA THR A 141 1.02 -6.34 -5.00
C THR A 141 1.96 -5.78 -6.07
N VAL A 142 1.58 -5.93 -7.35
CA VAL A 142 2.35 -5.37 -8.47
C VAL A 142 2.38 -3.84 -8.44
N ALA A 143 1.25 -3.18 -8.19
CA ALA A 143 1.15 -1.73 -8.11
C ALA A 143 1.99 -1.17 -6.95
N ARG A 144 1.95 -1.81 -5.77
CA ARG A 144 2.80 -1.46 -4.61
C ARG A 144 4.28 -1.58 -4.99
N ASN A 145 4.69 -2.64 -5.66
CA ASN A 145 6.08 -2.82 -6.11
C ASN A 145 6.53 -1.72 -7.08
N ARG A 146 5.67 -1.28 -8.00
CA ARG A 146 5.97 -0.15 -8.90
C ARG A 146 6.11 1.17 -8.13
N TYR A 147 5.22 1.42 -7.18
CA TYR A 147 5.30 2.58 -6.29
C TYR A 147 6.58 2.58 -5.46
N ILE A 148 6.94 1.43 -4.86
CA ILE A 148 8.19 1.27 -4.09
C ILE A 148 9.42 1.66 -4.94
N LYS A 149 9.47 1.19 -6.20
CA LYS A 149 10.56 1.53 -7.12
C LYS A 149 10.59 3.02 -7.45
N ALA A 150 9.44 3.64 -7.74
CA ALA A 150 9.35 5.07 -8.01
C ALA A 150 9.81 5.92 -6.79
N VAL A 151 9.38 5.53 -5.58
CA VAL A 151 9.81 6.18 -4.33
C VAL A 151 11.31 5.99 -4.10
N GLN A 152 11.86 4.80 -4.37
CA GLN A 152 13.29 4.55 -4.27
C GLN A 152 14.09 5.47 -5.20
N GLU A 153 13.72 5.55 -6.48
CA GLU A 153 14.37 6.41 -7.47
C GLU A 153 14.35 7.88 -7.05
N TYR A 154 13.18 8.39 -6.68
CA TYR A 154 13.03 9.76 -6.18
C TYR A 154 13.87 10.02 -4.91
N ASN A 155 13.80 9.13 -3.91
CA ASN A 155 14.51 9.30 -2.65
C ASN A 155 16.04 9.26 -2.85
N ILE A 156 16.55 8.51 -3.82
CA ILE A 156 17.96 8.56 -4.22
C ILE A 156 18.29 9.93 -4.77
N VAL A 157 17.50 10.49 -5.70
CA VAL A 157 17.74 11.81 -6.29
C VAL A 157 17.69 12.91 -5.23
N VAL A 158 16.72 12.88 -4.33
CA VAL A 158 16.60 13.84 -3.21
C VAL A 158 17.84 13.82 -2.29
N ARG A 159 18.46 12.66 -2.09
CA ARG A 159 19.59 12.48 -1.17
C ARG A 159 20.97 12.62 -1.83
N SER A 160 21.05 12.58 -3.15
CA SER A 160 22.32 12.57 -3.88
C SER A 160 22.86 13.97 -4.14
N PHE A 161 24.17 14.16 -3.98
CA PHE A 161 24.84 15.41 -4.40
C PHE A 161 24.99 15.45 -5.93
N PRO A 162 24.77 16.60 -6.61
CA PRO A 162 24.41 17.92 -6.06
C PRO A 162 22.89 18.16 -5.90
N SER A 163 22.03 17.24 -6.33
CA SER A 163 20.57 17.38 -6.32
C SER A 163 19.96 17.64 -4.93
N ASN A 164 20.59 17.15 -3.86
CA ASN A 164 20.16 17.40 -2.48
C ASN A 164 20.15 18.88 -2.08
N LEU A 165 21.05 19.70 -2.63
CA LEU A 165 21.06 21.16 -2.40
C LEU A 165 19.83 21.82 -3.02
N THR A 166 19.45 21.36 -4.21
CA THR A 166 18.23 21.81 -4.89
C THR A 166 17.00 21.29 -4.15
N ALA A 167 17.02 20.05 -3.65
CA ALA A 167 15.97 19.52 -2.81
C ALA A 167 15.75 20.36 -1.55
N MET A 168 16.81 20.73 -0.84
CA MET A 168 16.73 21.62 0.33
C MET A 168 16.22 23.02 -0.02
N MET A 169 16.68 23.60 -1.13
CA MET A 169 16.28 24.94 -1.57
C MET A 169 14.79 25.04 -1.93
N PHE A 170 14.24 23.99 -2.56
CA PHE A 170 12.84 23.94 -3.00
C PHE A 170 11.92 23.14 -2.06
N GLY A 171 12.44 22.62 -0.95
CA GLY A 171 11.66 21.87 0.05
C GLY A 171 11.21 20.48 -0.40
N PHE A 172 11.91 19.84 -1.34
CA PHE A 172 11.64 18.45 -1.72
C PHE A 172 12.09 17.51 -0.60
N GLN A 173 11.14 16.74 -0.06
CA GLN A 173 11.34 15.80 1.04
C GLN A 173 11.19 14.36 0.54
N THR A 174 11.86 13.42 1.20
CA THR A 174 11.70 12.00 0.90
C THR A 174 10.27 11.53 1.12
N LYS A 175 9.78 10.64 0.26
CA LYS A 175 8.42 10.10 0.33
C LYS A 175 8.39 8.78 1.10
N PRO A 176 7.30 8.48 1.85
CA PRO A 176 7.12 7.19 2.49
C PRO A 176 6.92 6.10 1.44
N SER A 177 7.43 4.91 1.73
CA SER A 177 7.27 3.73 0.88
C SER A 177 6.42 2.67 1.57
N PHE A 178 5.87 1.74 0.80
CA PHE A 178 5.28 0.54 1.37
C PHE A 178 6.37 -0.30 2.05
N THR A 179 6.10 -0.72 3.28
CA THR A 179 6.95 -1.66 4.04
C THR A 179 6.16 -2.91 4.36
N VAL A 180 6.84 -3.92 4.91
CA VAL A 180 6.16 -5.08 5.46
C VAL A 180 5.50 -4.65 6.78
N GLU A 181 4.23 -4.98 6.95
CA GLU A 181 3.37 -4.51 8.05
C GLU A 181 3.90 -4.94 9.43
N ASN A 182 4.82 -5.91 9.49
CA ASN A 182 5.52 -6.34 10.71
C ASN A 182 6.93 -6.87 10.41
N GLU A 183 7.92 -5.99 10.19
CA GLU A 183 9.33 -6.40 10.19
C GLU A 183 9.72 -7.15 11.48
N GLN A 184 9.06 -6.82 12.60
CA GLN A 184 9.26 -7.45 13.89
C GLN A 184 8.75 -8.91 13.96
N GLU A 185 7.61 -9.23 13.32
CA GLU A 185 7.11 -10.62 13.30
C GLU A 185 7.92 -11.52 12.36
N ILE A 186 8.50 -10.96 11.29
CA ILE A 186 9.41 -11.70 10.39
C ILE A 186 10.70 -12.06 11.11
N THR A 187 11.12 -11.22 12.06
CA THR A 187 12.34 -11.43 12.87
C THR A 187 12.08 -12.36 14.05
N ALA A 188 10.82 -12.52 14.48
CA ALA A 188 10.44 -13.45 15.53
C ALA A 188 10.35 -14.88 14.97
N ALA A 189 11.30 -15.73 15.35
CA ALA A 189 11.24 -17.15 15.00
C ALA A 189 9.90 -17.76 15.46
N PRO A 190 9.21 -18.57 14.62
CA PRO A 190 7.98 -19.23 15.02
C PRO A 190 8.22 -20.06 16.28
N ARG A 191 7.54 -19.73 17.37
CA ARG A 191 7.54 -20.58 18.57
C ARG A 191 6.57 -21.74 18.31
N VAL A 192 7.14 -22.88 17.94
CA VAL A 192 6.39 -24.14 17.89
C VAL A 192 6.52 -24.81 19.26
N ASP A 193 5.44 -24.76 20.03
CA ASP A 193 5.33 -25.49 21.30
C ASP A 193 4.56 -26.80 21.05
N PHE A 194 5.23 -27.93 21.26
CA PHE A 194 4.65 -29.28 21.17
C PHE A 194 4.29 -29.83 22.56
N ALA A 195 4.33 -29.03 23.63
CA ALA A 195 3.96 -29.49 24.96
C ALA A 195 2.50 -29.97 24.98
N ALA A 196 2.32 -31.25 25.32
CA ALA A 196 1.01 -31.84 25.53
C ALA A 196 0.25 -31.05 26.62
N PRO A 197 -1.08 -30.90 26.51
CA PRO A 197 -1.86 -30.26 27.56
C PRO A 197 -1.60 -30.96 28.88
N ALA A 198 -1.27 -30.18 29.92
CA ALA A 198 -1.05 -30.68 31.26
C ALA A 198 -2.26 -31.52 31.70
N PRO A 199 -2.05 -32.69 32.34
CA PRO A 199 -3.17 -33.48 32.86
C PRO A 199 -3.97 -32.61 33.82
N VAL A 200 -5.28 -32.51 33.58
CA VAL A 200 -6.20 -31.92 34.54
C VAL A 200 -6.22 -32.84 35.75
N GLU A 201 -5.60 -32.39 36.85
CA GLU A 201 -5.64 -33.07 38.13
C GLU A 201 -7.09 -33.05 38.64
N LYS A 202 -7.61 -34.21 39.03
CA LYS A 202 -9.00 -34.42 39.43
C LYS A 202 -9.30 -33.87 40.82
#